data_AF-A0A943IV05-F1
#
_entry.id   AF-A0A943IV05-F1
#
_cell.length_a   1.000
_cell.length_b   1.000
_cell.length_c   1.000
_cell.angle_alpha   90.00
_cell.angle_beta   90.00
_cell.angle_gamma   90.00
#
_symmetry.space_group_name_H-M   'P 1'
#
loop_
_entity.id
_entity.type
_entity.pdbx_description
1 polymer ?
#
loop_
_entity_poly.entity_id
_entity_poly.type
_entity_poly.pdbx_seq_one_letter_code
_entity_poly.pdbx_strand_id
1 'polypeptide(L)'
;MRKYLYDYIENIDRKIRDGKIDDKCINEHLIKISFFQHERFIHLVVTLFYVLMMLIFFALGNVFIGFLIIGFILMIFVIFYIIHYFKLENGVQYLYKQYDKMNKN
;
A
#
# COMPACT_ATOMS: atom_id res chain seq x y z
N MET A 1 -5.56 1.02 9.22
CA MET A 1 -4.37 1.76 8.76
C MET A 1 -4.63 3.12 8.15
N ARG A 2 -5.66 3.27 7.31
CA ARG A 2 -5.98 4.55 6.65
C ARG A 2 -6.05 5.78 7.58
N LYS A 3 -6.82 5.71 8.67
CA LYS A 3 -6.97 6.83 9.61
C LYS A 3 -5.65 7.22 10.28
N TYR A 4 -4.87 6.22 10.70
CA TYR A 4 -3.53 6.42 11.27
C TYR A 4 -2.57 7.12 10.30
N LEU A 5 -2.57 6.73 9.02
CA LEU A 5 -1.73 7.38 8.01
C LEU A 5 -2.12 8.86 7.83
N TYR A 6 -3.41 9.17 7.72
CA TYR A 6 -3.88 10.55 7.57
C TYR A 6 -3.62 11.40 8.81
N ASP A 7 -3.87 10.86 10.01
CA ASP A 7 -3.57 11.54 11.27
C ASP A 7 -2.06 11.81 11.38
N TYR A 8 -1.22 10.87 10.94
CA TYR A 8 0.23 11.06 10.91
C TYR A 8 0.66 12.12 9.90
N ILE A 9 0.13 12.08 8.68
CA ILE A 9 0.34 13.07 7.63
C ILE A 9 0.02 14.47 8.15
N GLU A 10 -1.13 14.65 8.80
CA GLU A 10 -1.57 15.95 9.30
C GLU A 10 -0.65 16.47 10.42
N ASN A 11 -0.24 15.59 11.34
CA ASN A 11 0.70 15.93 12.40
C ASN A 11 2.05 16.40 11.83
N ILE A 12 2.52 15.74 10.76
CA ILE A 12 3.77 16.11 10.09
C ILE A 12 3.62 17.44 9.34
N ASP A 13 2.52 17.64 8.60
CA ASP A 13 2.26 18.90 7.92
C ASP A 13 2.20 20.08 8.91
N ARG A 14 1.65 19.88 10.11
CA ARG A 14 1.70 20.89 11.19
C ARG A 14 3.13 21.19 11.63
N LYS A 15 3.95 20.17 11.87
CA LYS A 15 5.35 20.36 12.29
C LYS A 15 6.20 21.08 11.24
N ILE A 16 5.99 20.77 9.96
CA ILE A 16 6.65 21.46 8.84
C ILE A 16 6.26 22.94 8.83
N ARG A 17 4.96 23.25 8.99
CA ARG A 17 4.46 24.64 9.00
C ARG A 17 4.98 25.44 10.19
N ASP A 18 5.10 24.82 11.36
CA ASP A 18 5.58 25.47 12.58
C ASP A 18 7.11 25.62 12.61
N GLY A 19 7.82 25.15 11.57
CA GLY A 19 9.29 25.23 11.45
C GLY A 19 10.06 24.38 12.46
N LYS A 20 9.38 23.51 13.20
CA LYS A 20 9.99 22.62 14.22
C LYS A 20 10.41 21.30 13.58
N ILE A 21 11.38 21.39 12.67
CA ILE A 21 11.98 20.23 12.01
C ILE A 21 13.30 19.95 12.71
N ASP A 22 13.39 18.76 13.31
CA ASP A 22 14.59 18.24 13.95
C ASP A 22 15.06 16.99 13.19
N ASP A 23 16.36 16.71 13.20
CA ASP A 23 16.96 15.55 12.52
C ASP A 23 16.35 14.23 13.02
N LYS A 24 15.96 14.18 14.30
CA LYS A 24 15.24 13.04 14.86
C LYS A 24 13.86 12.85 14.24
N CYS A 25 13.14 13.95 13.96
CA CYS A 25 11.82 13.90 13.32
C CYS A 25 11.91 13.41 11.87
N ILE A 26 12.96 13.80 11.15
CA ILE A 26 13.24 13.35 9.79
C ILE A 26 13.52 11.84 9.78
N ASN A 27 14.36 11.36 10.69
CA ASN A 27 14.66 9.94 10.83
C ASN A 27 13.41 9.10 11.19
N GLU A 28 12.59 9.57 12.13
CA GLU A 28 11.31 8.91 12.46
C GLU A 28 10.36 8.87 11.26
N HIS A 29 10.35 9.90 10.43
CA HIS A 29 9.54 9.95 9.21
C HIS A 29 10.02 8.93 8.17
N LEU A 30 11.33 8.80 7.96
CA LEU A 30 11.91 7.78 7.09
C LEU A 30 11.59 6.35 7.56
N ILE A 31 11.67 6.09 8.85
CA ILE A 31 11.29 4.79 9.43
C ILE A 31 9.81 4.49 9.12
N LYS A 32 8.92 5.47 9.30
CA LYS A 32 7.51 5.30 8.98
C LYS A 32 7.25 5.07 7.50
N ILE A 33 7.93 5.81 6.61
CA ILE A 33 7.87 5.57 5.16
C ILE A 33 8.29 4.12 4.85
N SER A 34 9.36 3.63 5.46
CA SER A 34 9.84 2.24 5.29
C SER A 34 8.79 1.21 5.73
N PHE A 35 8.09 1.42 6.85
CA PHE A 35 7.00 0.54 7.27
C PHE A 35 5.86 0.50 6.26
N PHE A 36 5.44 1.65 5.72
CA PHE A 36 4.40 1.67 4.70
C PHE A 36 4.86 1.08 3.35
N GLN A 37 6.14 1.22 3.00
CA GLN A 37 6.72 0.50 1.86
C GLN A 37 6.68 -1.02 2.07
N HIS A 38 7.00 -1.49 3.27
CA HIS A 38 6.98 -2.91 3.58
C HIS A 38 5.57 -3.49 3.45
N GLU A 39 4.56 -2.79 3.97
CA GLU A 39 3.16 -3.18 3.82
C GLU A 39 2.75 -3.27 2.33
N ARG A 40 3.15 -2.30 1.51
CA ARG A 40 2.91 -2.34 0.05
C ARG A 40 3.57 -3.54 -0.61
N PHE A 41 4.81 -3.85 -0.24
CA PHE A 41 5.53 -5.00 -0.78
C PHE A 41 4.81 -6.31 -0.45
N ILE A 42 4.41 -6.50 0.80
CA ILE A 42 3.63 -7.68 1.21
C ILE A 42 2.30 -7.75 0.46
N HIS A 43 1.60 -6.62 0.29
CA HIS A 43 0.37 -6.59 -0.51
C HIS A 43 0.61 -7.02 -1.96
N LEU A 44 1.71 -6.58 -2.58
CA LEU A 44 2.07 -6.99 -3.95
C LEU A 44 2.31 -8.49 -4.01
N VAL A 45 3.11 -9.03 -3.08
CA VAL A 45 3.41 -10.47 -3.01
C VAL A 45 2.14 -11.28 -2.84
N VAL A 46 1.28 -10.93 -1.88
CA VAL A 46 0.01 -11.63 -1.65
C VAL A 46 -0.89 -11.54 -2.89
N THR A 47 -1.00 -10.37 -3.52
CA THR A 47 -1.80 -10.20 -4.75
C THR A 47 -1.28 -11.07 -5.88
N LEU A 48 0.04 -11.18 -6.04
CA LEU A 48 0.66 -12.04 -7.04
C LEU A 48 0.31 -13.51 -6.79
N PHE A 49 0.35 -13.98 -5.54
CA PHE A 49 -0.09 -15.33 -5.19
C PHE A 49 -1.56 -15.57 -5.55
N TYR A 50 -2.45 -14.62 -5.26
CA TYR A 50 -3.87 -14.73 -5.63
C TYR A 50 -4.08 -14.79 -7.14
N VAL A 51 -3.35 -13.98 -7.91
CA VAL A 51 -3.40 -14.01 -9.39
C VAL A 51 -2.90 -15.36 -9.92
N LEU A 52 -1.79 -15.88 -9.40
CA LEU A 52 -1.27 -17.19 -9.80
C LEU A 52 -2.26 -18.31 -9.49
N MET A 53 -2.84 -18.31 -8.28
CA MET A 53 -3.90 -19.26 -7.91
C MET A 53 -5.10 -19.14 -8.85
N MET A 54 -5.57 -17.92 -9.12
CA MET A 54 -6.67 -17.67 -10.04
C MET A 54 -6.42 -18.26 -11.43
N LEU A 55 -5.21 -18.08 -11.99
CA LEU A 55 -4.82 -18.64 -13.28
C LEU A 55 -4.84 -20.18 -13.27
N ILE A 56 -4.38 -20.81 -12.19
CA ILE A 56 -4.42 -22.27 -12.03
C ILE A 56 -5.88 -22.76 -12.01
N PHE A 57 -6.76 -22.11 -11.24
CA PHE A 57 -8.18 -22.46 -11.19
C PHE A 57 -8.89 -22.28 -12.55
N PHE A 58 -8.54 -21.24 -13.31
CA PHE A 58 -9.05 -21.07 -14.66
C PHE A 58 -8.56 -22.18 -15.61
N ALA A 59 -7.28 -22.56 -15.53
CA ALA A 59 -6.74 -23.66 -16.34
C ALA A 59 -7.43 -25.00 -16.03
N LEU A 60 -7.68 -25.28 -14.74
CA LEU A 60 -8.42 -26.46 -14.28
C LEU A 60 -9.91 -26.44 -14.63
N GLY A 61 -10.45 -25.29 -15.04
CA GLY A 61 -11.82 -25.15 -15.51
C GLY A 61 -12.18 -26.04 -16.71
N ASN A 62 -11.18 -26.43 -17.52
CA ASN A 62 -11.36 -27.39 -18.61
C ASN A 62 -11.69 -28.81 -18.13
N VAL A 63 -11.29 -29.15 -16.89
CA VAL A 63 -11.55 -30.47 -16.29
C VAL A 63 -12.91 -30.47 -15.59
N PHE A 64 -13.21 -29.41 -14.84
CA PHE A 64 -14.47 -29.27 -14.12
C PHE A 64 -14.92 -27.82 -14.06
N ILE A 65 -16.13 -27.56 -14.55
CA ILE A 65 -16.69 -26.21 -14.66
C ILE A 65 -16.78 -25.49 -13.31
N GLY A 66 -16.91 -26.22 -12.19
CA GLY A 66 -16.97 -25.63 -10.86
C GLY A 66 -15.68 -24.90 -10.44
N PHE A 67 -14.53 -25.24 -11.01
CA PHE A 67 -13.29 -24.48 -10.78
C PHE A 67 -13.33 -23.07 -11.38
N LEU A 68 -14.13 -22.84 -12.43
CA LEU A 68 -14.32 -21.50 -12.98
C LEU A 68 -15.03 -20.57 -11.98
N ILE A 69 -16.00 -21.09 -11.23
CA ILE A 69 -16.71 -20.32 -10.20
C ILE A 69 -15.72 -19.81 -9.14
N ILE A 70 -14.81 -20.68 -8.70
CA ILE A 70 -13.74 -20.34 -7.76
C ILE A 70 -12.80 -19.30 -8.39
N GLY A 71 -12.42 -19.46 -9.65
CA GLY A 71 -11.63 -18.48 -10.40
C GLY A 71 -12.27 -17.09 -10.44
N PHE A 72 -13.59 -17.00 -10.69
CA PHE A 72 -14.33 -15.73 -10.67
C PHE A 72 -14.39 -15.09 -9.28
N ILE A 73 -14.57 -15.89 -8.23
CA ILE A 73 -14.51 -15.39 -6.85
C ILE A 73 -13.12 -14.80 -6.58
N LEU A 74 -12.05 -15.52 -6.92
CA LEU A 74 -10.66 -15.05 -6.76
C LEU A 74 -10.41 -13.76 -7.56
N MET A 75 -10.98 -13.63 -8.76
CA MET A 75 -10.88 -12.42 -9.57
C MET A 75 -11.46 -11.20 -8.85
N ILE A 76 -12.63 -11.34 -8.21
CA ILE A 76 -13.22 -10.25 -7.40
C ILE A 76 -12.28 -9.86 -6.27
N PHE A 77 -11.69 -10.84 -5.57
CA PHE A 77 -10.70 -10.57 -4.52
C PHE A 77 -9.49 -9.82 -5.07
N VAL A 78 -8.91 -10.24 -6.20
CA VAL A 78 -7.78 -9.55 -6.83
C VAL A 78 -8.10 -8.09 -7.12
N ILE A 79 -9.30 -7.78 -7.65
CA ILE A 79 -9.71 -6.39 -7.91
C ILE A 79 -9.74 -5.56 -6.63
N PHE A 80 -10.34 -6.09 -5.55
CA PHE A 80 -10.34 -5.42 -4.26
C PHE A 80 -8.93 -5.16 -3.72
N TYR A 81 -8.03 -6.13 -3.87
CA TYR A 81 -6.62 -6.01 -3.46
C TYR A 81 -5.88 -4.94 -4.27
N ILE A 82 -6.09 -4.87 -5.59
CA ILE A 82 -5.48 -3.86 -6.46
C ILE A 82 -5.94 -2.45 -6.05
N ILE A 83 -7.23 -2.25 -5.80
CA ILE A 83 -7.76 -0.96 -5.34
C ILE A 83 -7.12 -0.55 -4.00
N HIS A 84 -6.95 -1.51 -3.08
CA HIS A 84 -6.29 -1.27 -1.81
C HIS A 84 -4.83 -0.83 -2.01
N TYR A 85 -4.10 -1.52 -2.89
CA TYR A 85 -2.70 -1.22 -3.22
C TYR A 85 -2.52 0.22 -3.72
N PHE A 86 -3.35 0.65 -4.70
CA PHE A 86 -3.26 2.02 -5.23
C PHE A 86 -3.53 3.10 -4.19
N LYS A 87 -4.46 2.85 -3.26
CA LYS A 87 -4.73 3.81 -2.17
C LYS A 87 -3.53 3.95 -1.23
N LEU A 88 -2.87 2.84 -0.91
CA LEU A 88 -1.68 2.86 -0.05
C LEU A 88 -0.51 3.55 -0.76
N GLU A 89 -0.32 3.29 -2.05
CA GLU A 89 0.69 3.95 -2.88
C GLU A 89 0.56 5.47 -2.88
N ASN A 90 -0.65 6.00 -3.13
CA ASN A 90 -0.90 7.45 -3.11
C ASN A 90 -0.53 8.09 -1.76
N GLY A 91 -0.80 7.39 -0.66
CA GLY A 91 -0.43 7.82 0.68
C GLY A 91 1.08 7.91 0.88
N VAL A 92 1.81 6.87 0.46
CA VAL A 92 3.28 6.83 0.55
C VAL A 92 3.92 7.89 -0.34
N GLN A 93 3.39 8.12 -1.55
CA GLN A 93 3.84 9.20 -2.43
C GLN A 93 3.72 10.59 -1.78
N TYR A 94 2.67 10.81 -0.98
CA TYR A 94 2.53 12.05 -0.24
C TYR A 94 3.56 12.19 0.88
N LEU A 95 3.88 11.10 1.60
CA LEU A 95 4.94 11.10 2.61
C LEU A 95 6.31 11.46 2.00
N TYR A 96 6.67 10.96 0.81
CA TYR A 96 7.91 11.39 0.14
C TYR A 96 7.95 12.89 -0.14
N LYS A 97 6.83 13.46 -0.59
CA LYS A 97 6.74 14.92 -0.81
C LYS A 97 6.89 15.70 0.50
N GLN A 98 6.42 15.16 1.63
CA GLN A 98 6.64 15.78 2.95
C GLN A 98 8.12 15.72 3.33
N TYR A 99 8.77 14.58 3.15
CA TYR A 99 10.20 14.42 3.37
C TYR A 99 11.04 15.42 2.55
N ASP A 100 10.75 15.56 1.24
CA ASP A 100 11.46 16.50 0.38
C ASP A 100 11.29 17.95 0.83
N LYS A 101 10.11 18.31 1.37
CA LYS A 101 9.86 19.64 1.95
C LYS A 101 10.63 19.86 3.25
N MET A 102 10.82 18.81 4.06
CA MET A 102 11.61 18.92 5.29
C MET A 102 13.09 19.14 5.00
N ASN A 103 13.62 18.48 3.96
CA ASN A 103 15.05 18.50 3.63
C ASN A 103 15.48 19.68 2.74
N LYS A 104 14.52 20.44 2.18
CA LYS A 104 14.77 21.65 1.37
C LYS A 104 14.75 22.96 2.17
N ASN A 105 14.30 22.94 3.43
CA ASN A 105 14.37 24.07 4.35
C ASN A 105 15.64 23.97 5.19
#